data_AF-A0A484MJF8-F1
#
_entry.id   AF-A0A484MJF8-F1
#
_cell.length_a   1.000
_cell.length_b   1.000
_cell.length_c   1.000
_cell.angle_alpha   90.00
_cell.angle_beta   90.00
_cell.angle_gamma   90.00
#
_symmetry.space_group_name_H-M   'P 1'
#
loop_
_entity.id
_entity.type
_entity.pdbx_description
1 polymer ?
#
loop_
_entity_poly.entity_id
_entity_poly.type
_entity_poly.pdbx_seq_one_letter_code
_entity_poly.pdbx_strand_id
1 'polypeptide(L)'
;MILRTPPVRKRKAESEAKPDEAGSPVSNRQQLVIYEDEPSALESSQDHHFSSDQMLCTYQCRQMVKSEFFDALSTAEKQAQDFNSKFKALNDELHKADAERKKYRDQFLYAEQELAAAKGREESLQEQLLKEIDCSQERLTKQLQLYSELEVKFQHEKNLRAKAESAAASAEEKASLYERKHSSLSESMEREKRRLHNELEQLKTESSFSVSSIKKNLERMECRAVNAEKESALLKEQLQDVIVRLNECMEQRMELEKLSSFTFRESSSTDDSILVKHLQEELRHYEAEVREARKLKSSHENIELLKEKLLEEKGRRDRAESELVKLADLEVTVKKLEDELSTWKSVVLDIPGISCADDIPRKFASLQKEVLDSMIKMGEAQASLKQMEVALDNLKLENNKSEADINMAKENAELLMSELKRTELMLSSVLEERDRLKHIVDELRTQKSVGTGIEASHATLVQELEASLAKKDSCIKELESSLSEQREINTRKLNELKLLNDMLSNEARRIKSLEREGDRLRSEIALLESKLGHGDYSSANTKVLRMVNTLGVDNEAKQTIEVLQSELQKTKEKLQALEELKQSDYPADAGTLVDSYISGKILQLKEQIATLEKREER
;
A
#
# COMPACT_ATOMS: atom_id res chain seq x y z
N MET A 1 -14.68 30.06 -18.70
CA MET A 1 -14.95 30.43 -20.11
C MET A 1 -15.15 29.14 -20.90
N ILE A 2 -16.21 29.02 -21.71
CA ILE A 2 -16.48 27.86 -22.56
C ILE A 2 -16.54 28.33 -24.01
N LEU A 3 -15.74 27.76 -24.89
CA LEU A 3 -15.97 27.57 -26.34
C LEU A 3 -15.01 26.47 -26.83
N ARG A 4 -15.32 25.57 -27.77
CA ARG A 4 -16.59 24.98 -28.24
C ARG A 4 -16.20 23.82 -29.19
N THR A 5 -16.73 22.61 -29.01
CA THR A 5 -16.76 21.58 -30.07
C THR A 5 -18.22 21.10 -30.25
N PRO A 6 -18.81 21.16 -31.46
CA PRO A 6 -20.20 20.79 -31.67
C PRO A 6 -20.38 19.28 -31.87
N PRO A 7 -21.56 18.71 -31.52
CA PRO A 7 -21.77 17.26 -31.48
C PRO A 7 -22.49 16.70 -32.72
N VAL A 8 -22.29 15.40 -32.98
CA VAL A 8 -23.11 14.59 -33.90
C VAL A 8 -24.48 14.33 -33.26
N ARG A 9 -25.58 14.73 -33.94
CA ARG A 9 -26.95 14.43 -33.50
C ARG A 9 -27.45 13.09 -34.06
N LYS A 10 -28.18 12.37 -33.21
CA LYS A 10 -28.81 11.06 -33.46
C LYS A 10 -30.31 11.19 -33.78
N ARG A 11 -30.89 10.04 -34.20
CA ARG A 11 -32.30 9.58 -34.09
C ARG A 11 -33.23 9.86 -35.29
N LYS A 12 -34.32 9.11 -35.48
CA LYS A 12 -34.67 7.67 -35.25
C LYS A 12 -36.13 7.49 -35.74
N ALA A 13 -36.43 6.39 -36.44
CA ALA A 13 -37.73 5.71 -36.60
C ALA A 13 -39.08 6.47 -36.82
N GLU A 14 -39.80 5.98 -37.84
CA GLU A 14 -41.26 5.69 -37.86
C GLU A 14 -42.31 6.81 -37.75
N SER A 15 -43.10 6.93 -38.83
CA SER A 15 -44.57 7.06 -38.77
C SER A 15 -45.21 6.54 -40.06
N GLU A 16 -46.40 5.93 -39.94
CA GLU A 16 -47.15 5.31 -41.05
C GLU A 16 -47.97 6.32 -41.85
N ALA A 17 -48.07 6.13 -43.18
CA ALA A 17 -49.31 6.33 -43.96
C ALA A 17 -49.15 5.80 -45.40
N LYS A 18 -50.09 4.95 -45.83
CA LYS A 18 -50.44 4.67 -47.25
C LYS A 18 -51.38 5.80 -47.77
N PRO A 19 -51.75 5.93 -49.07
CA PRO A 19 -51.77 4.90 -50.11
C PRO A 19 -51.44 5.32 -51.58
N ASP A 20 -51.75 4.39 -52.48
CA ASP A 20 -52.14 4.53 -53.91
C ASP A 20 -51.12 4.50 -55.06
N GLU A 21 -51.67 4.05 -56.19
CA GLU A 21 -51.03 3.45 -57.36
C GLU A 21 -50.70 4.46 -58.48
N ALA A 22 -49.70 4.16 -59.31
CA ALA A 22 -49.79 4.21 -60.79
C ALA A 22 -48.42 3.98 -61.47
N GLY A 23 -48.44 3.35 -62.66
CA GLY A 23 -47.38 3.48 -63.67
C GLY A 23 -46.46 2.25 -63.85
N SER A 24 -46.56 1.63 -65.02
CA SER A 24 -45.71 0.50 -65.49
C SER A 24 -44.84 0.95 -66.71
N PRO A 25 -44.14 0.11 -67.51
CA PRO A 25 -42.68 0.22 -67.62
C PRO A 25 -42.11 0.41 -69.05
N VAL A 26 -40.87 0.95 -69.18
CA VAL A 26 -40.06 1.00 -70.42
C VAL A 26 -38.57 1.00 -69.99
N SER A 27 -37.71 -0.01 -70.23
CA SER A 27 -37.10 -0.56 -71.47
C SER A 27 -36.03 0.31 -72.15
N ASN A 28 -34.76 -0.16 -72.14
CA ASN A 28 -33.77 -0.26 -73.23
C ASN A 28 -32.35 -0.48 -72.63
N ARG A 29 -31.51 -1.45 -73.06
CA ARG A 29 -30.76 -1.61 -74.35
C ARG A 29 -29.84 -0.39 -74.61
N GLN A 30 -28.56 -0.49 -74.99
CA GLN A 30 -27.65 -1.57 -75.46
C GLN A 30 -26.32 -1.52 -74.62
N GLN A 31 -25.25 -2.31 -74.77
CA GLN A 31 -24.59 -2.83 -75.99
C GLN A 31 -23.60 -3.96 -75.64
N LEU A 32 -23.73 -5.11 -76.29
CA LEU A 32 -22.75 -6.20 -76.31
C LEU A 32 -22.52 -6.57 -77.78
N VAL A 33 -21.26 -6.63 -78.21
CA VAL A 33 -20.90 -6.90 -79.61
C VAL A 33 -20.91 -8.40 -79.86
N ILE A 34 -21.72 -8.84 -80.83
CA ILE A 34 -21.73 -10.19 -81.37
C ILE A 34 -21.06 -10.11 -82.74
N TYR A 35 -20.09 -11.00 -82.99
CA TYR A 35 -19.63 -11.30 -84.35
C TYR A 35 -20.60 -12.32 -84.94
N GLU A 36 -21.28 -11.98 -86.02
CA GLU A 36 -22.11 -12.91 -86.80
C GLU A 36 -21.35 -13.32 -88.06
N ASP A 37 -21.31 -14.62 -88.35
CA ASP A 37 -20.85 -15.16 -89.63
C ASP A 37 -21.92 -14.93 -90.71
N GLU A 38 -21.54 -14.42 -91.89
CA GLU A 38 -22.45 -14.25 -93.04
C GLU A 38 -22.63 -15.56 -93.84
N PRO A 39 -23.87 -15.95 -94.18
CA PRO A 39 -24.14 -16.93 -95.22
C PRO A 39 -24.75 -16.30 -96.49
N SER A 40 -23.96 -16.29 -97.55
CA SER A 40 -24.36 -16.53 -98.96
C SER A 40 -25.52 -15.74 -99.62
N ALA A 41 -25.18 -15.00 -100.69
CA ALA A 41 -26.05 -14.84 -101.86
C ALA A 41 -25.24 -14.86 -103.16
N LEU A 42 -25.78 -15.50 -104.21
CA LEU A 42 -25.21 -15.52 -105.57
C LEU A 42 -25.62 -14.27 -106.36
N GLU A 43 -24.75 -13.83 -107.27
CA GLU A 43 -25.04 -13.59 -108.71
C GLU A 43 -23.69 -13.20 -109.39
N SER A 44 -23.09 -14.02 -110.26
CA SER A 44 -23.46 -14.27 -111.68
C SER A 44 -23.17 -13.10 -112.64
N SER A 45 -22.00 -13.12 -113.29
CA SER A 45 -21.89 -13.14 -114.77
C SER A 45 -20.43 -13.11 -115.27
N GLN A 46 -20.06 -14.07 -116.14
CA GLN A 46 -19.22 -13.95 -117.35
C GLN A 46 -17.84 -13.23 -117.28
N ASP A 47 -16.83 -13.56 -118.08
CA ASP A 47 -16.53 -14.69 -118.96
C ASP A 47 -15.02 -14.63 -119.18
N HIS A 48 -14.31 -15.76 -119.21
CA HIS A 48 -13.14 -15.93 -120.09
C HIS A 48 -12.66 -17.39 -120.05
N HIS A 49 -12.96 -18.12 -121.13
CA HIS A 49 -12.25 -19.34 -121.48
C HIS A 49 -10.74 -19.06 -121.61
N PHE A 50 -9.89 -19.93 -121.07
CA PHE A 50 -9.00 -20.76 -121.89
C PHE A 50 -8.34 -21.88 -121.05
N SER A 51 -8.47 -23.11 -121.55
CA SER A 51 -7.65 -24.30 -121.24
C SER A 51 -6.98 -24.40 -119.86
N SER A 52 -7.69 -24.98 -118.90
CA SER A 52 -7.04 -25.98 -118.04
C SER A 52 -7.71 -27.31 -118.35
N ASP A 53 -6.92 -28.26 -118.87
CA ASP A 53 -7.38 -29.63 -119.04
C ASP A 53 -7.81 -30.16 -117.68
N GLN A 54 -9.12 -30.36 -117.58
CA GLN A 54 -9.85 -31.47 -116.97
C GLN A 54 -9.04 -32.48 -116.12
N MET A 55 -8.25 -31.99 -115.16
CA MET A 55 -7.75 -32.70 -113.98
C MET A 55 -8.93 -32.97 -113.04
N LEU A 56 -9.95 -33.64 -113.56
CA LEU A 56 -11.05 -34.16 -112.79
C LEU A 56 -10.44 -35.16 -111.81
N CYS A 57 -10.33 -34.72 -110.55
CA CYS A 57 -10.24 -35.64 -109.43
C CYS A 57 -11.19 -36.81 -109.69
N THR A 58 -10.68 -38.03 -109.59
CA THR A 58 -11.52 -39.22 -109.78
C THR A 58 -12.66 -39.19 -108.77
N TYR A 59 -13.74 -39.93 -109.03
CA TYR A 59 -14.81 -40.08 -108.03
C TYR A 59 -14.24 -40.48 -106.65
N GLN A 60 -13.20 -41.33 -106.65
CA GLN A 60 -12.47 -41.76 -105.47
C GLN A 60 -11.78 -40.59 -104.74
N CYS A 61 -11.08 -39.69 -105.43
CA CYS A 61 -10.50 -38.49 -104.77
C CYS A 61 -11.57 -37.57 -104.18
N ARG A 62 -12.71 -37.37 -104.86
CA ARG A 62 -13.83 -36.57 -104.30
C ARG A 62 -14.45 -37.22 -103.06
N GLN A 63 -14.56 -38.55 -103.02
CA GLN A 63 -15.06 -39.25 -101.83
C GLN A 63 -14.03 -39.24 -100.70
N MET A 64 -12.73 -39.35 -101.00
CA MET A 64 -11.64 -39.30 -100.03
C MET A 64 -11.58 -37.94 -99.31
N VAL A 65 -11.58 -36.82 -100.06
CA VAL A 65 -11.63 -35.47 -99.47
C VAL A 65 -12.93 -35.25 -98.69
N LYS A 66 -14.05 -35.84 -99.14
CA LYS A 66 -15.33 -35.76 -98.43
C LYS A 66 -15.33 -36.57 -97.13
N SER A 67 -14.71 -37.76 -97.08
CA SER A 67 -14.53 -38.51 -95.84
C SER A 67 -13.56 -37.81 -94.90
N GLU A 68 -12.41 -37.35 -95.39
CA GLU A 68 -11.44 -36.56 -94.60
C GLU A 68 -12.09 -35.31 -93.99
N PHE A 69 -12.96 -34.61 -94.74
CA PHE A 69 -13.73 -33.48 -94.23
C PHE A 69 -14.73 -33.88 -93.13
N PHE A 70 -15.47 -34.98 -93.30
CA PHE A 70 -16.39 -35.46 -92.25
C PHE A 70 -15.67 -36.01 -91.02
N ASP A 71 -14.52 -36.65 -91.18
CA ASP A 71 -13.68 -37.12 -90.09
C ASP A 71 -13.06 -35.94 -89.33
N ALA A 72 -12.59 -34.91 -90.04
CA ALA A 72 -12.14 -33.65 -89.45
C ALA A 72 -13.27 -32.92 -88.69
N LEU A 73 -14.47 -32.84 -89.28
CA LEU A 73 -15.64 -32.21 -88.66
C LEU A 73 -16.12 -33.00 -87.43
N SER A 74 -16.20 -34.33 -87.50
CA SER A 74 -16.49 -35.22 -86.36
C SER A 74 -15.46 -35.08 -85.24
N THR A 75 -14.17 -34.88 -85.60
CA THR A 75 -13.10 -34.63 -84.63
C THR A 75 -13.23 -33.24 -84.00
N ALA A 76 -13.56 -32.21 -84.78
CA ALA A 76 -13.79 -30.86 -84.29
C ALA A 76 -15.03 -30.76 -83.38
N GLU A 77 -16.13 -31.45 -83.71
CA GLU A 77 -17.32 -31.54 -82.88
C GLU A 77 -17.03 -32.21 -81.53
N LYS A 78 -16.26 -33.32 -81.53
CA LYS A 78 -15.80 -33.97 -80.28
C LYS A 78 -14.93 -33.03 -79.45
N GLN A 79 -13.97 -32.34 -80.07
CA GLN A 79 -13.14 -31.35 -79.39
C GLN A 79 -13.99 -30.21 -78.80
N ALA A 80 -14.98 -29.71 -79.52
CA ALA A 80 -15.90 -28.68 -79.02
C ALA A 80 -16.76 -29.18 -77.83
N GLN A 81 -17.21 -30.44 -77.87
CA GLN A 81 -17.90 -31.08 -76.74
C GLN A 81 -16.97 -31.25 -75.53
N ASP A 82 -15.72 -31.65 -75.74
CA ASP A 82 -14.69 -31.77 -74.69
C ASP A 82 -14.30 -30.41 -74.10
N PHE A 83 -14.23 -29.34 -74.90
CA PHE A 83 -14.00 -27.99 -74.38
C PHE A 83 -15.22 -27.47 -73.60
N ASN A 84 -16.44 -27.76 -74.06
CA ASN A 84 -17.67 -27.39 -73.35
C ASN A 84 -17.83 -28.15 -72.00
N SER A 85 -17.45 -29.43 -71.94
CA SER A 85 -17.47 -30.21 -70.69
C SER A 85 -16.41 -29.70 -69.70
N LYS A 86 -15.18 -29.43 -70.18
CA LYS A 86 -14.12 -28.79 -69.39
C LYS A 86 -14.54 -27.42 -68.87
N PHE A 87 -15.15 -26.57 -69.71
CA PHE A 87 -15.61 -25.24 -69.32
C PHE A 87 -16.68 -25.30 -68.22
N LYS A 88 -17.64 -26.24 -68.31
CA LYS A 88 -18.64 -26.46 -67.26
C LYS A 88 -18.00 -26.90 -65.94
N ALA A 89 -17.08 -27.86 -65.97
CA ALA A 89 -16.37 -28.30 -64.77
C ALA A 89 -15.61 -27.16 -64.09
N LEU A 90 -14.90 -26.34 -64.88
CA LEU A 90 -14.13 -25.19 -64.39
C LEU A 90 -15.04 -24.07 -63.84
N ASN A 91 -16.23 -23.88 -64.42
CA ASN A 91 -17.25 -22.97 -63.88
C ASN A 91 -17.86 -23.47 -62.55
N ASP A 92 -18.10 -24.77 -62.42
CA ASP A 92 -18.57 -25.38 -61.16
C ASP A 92 -17.51 -25.32 -60.05
N GLU A 93 -16.23 -25.48 -60.41
CA GLU A 93 -15.09 -25.26 -59.50
C GLU A 93 -15.00 -23.79 -59.05
N LEU A 94 -15.17 -22.83 -59.97
CA LEU A 94 -15.21 -21.41 -59.65
C LEU A 94 -16.33 -21.07 -58.66
N HIS A 95 -17.54 -21.61 -58.88
CA HIS A 95 -18.66 -21.42 -57.96
C HIS A 95 -18.42 -22.03 -56.57
N LYS A 96 -17.74 -23.18 -56.48
CA LYS A 96 -17.30 -23.77 -55.19
C LYS A 96 -16.29 -22.87 -54.49
N ALA A 97 -15.27 -22.41 -55.21
CA ALA A 97 -14.24 -21.52 -54.67
C ALA A 97 -14.81 -20.19 -54.17
N ASP A 98 -15.80 -19.60 -54.87
CA ASP A 98 -16.49 -18.39 -54.40
C ASP A 98 -17.39 -18.64 -53.18
N ALA A 99 -18.01 -19.82 -53.08
CA ALA A 99 -18.77 -20.20 -51.88
C ALA A 99 -17.85 -20.41 -50.67
N GLU A 100 -16.67 -21.01 -50.85
CA GLU A 100 -15.65 -21.15 -49.82
C GLU A 100 -15.06 -19.80 -49.40
N ARG A 101 -14.73 -18.94 -50.37
CA ARG A 101 -14.28 -17.55 -50.11
C ARG A 101 -15.29 -16.76 -49.27
N LYS A 102 -16.60 -16.93 -49.50
CA LYS A 102 -17.65 -16.33 -48.66
C LYS A 102 -17.62 -16.91 -47.24
N LYS A 103 -17.60 -18.23 -47.07
CA LYS A 103 -17.50 -18.88 -45.75
C LYS A 103 -16.30 -18.39 -44.93
N TYR A 104 -15.12 -18.30 -45.54
CA TYR A 104 -13.92 -17.79 -44.87
C TYR A 104 -14.03 -16.31 -44.51
N ARG A 105 -14.68 -15.49 -45.34
CA ARG A 105 -14.96 -14.09 -45.03
C ARG A 105 -15.91 -13.94 -43.85
N ASP A 106 -16.97 -14.75 -43.78
CA ASP A 106 -17.94 -14.71 -42.68
C ASP A 106 -17.29 -15.19 -41.37
N GLN A 107 -16.46 -16.25 -41.41
CA GLN A 107 -15.66 -16.71 -40.28
C GLN A 107 -14.67 -15.65 -39.79
N PHE A 108 -14.01 -14.94 -40.72
CA PHE A 108 -13.08 -13.85 -40.39
C PHE A 108 -13.79 -12.69 -39.68
N LEU A 109 -14.94 -12.23 -40.20
CA LEU A 109 -15.74 -11.17 -39.59
C LEU A 109 -16.25 -11.57 -38.19
N TYR A 110 -16.64 -12.83 -38.00
CA TYR A 110 -17.02 -13.35 -36.68
C TYR A 110 -15.83 -13.32 -35.70
N ALA A 111 -14.64 -13.75 -36.15
CA ALA A 111 -13.42 -13.71 -35.33
C ALA A 111 -12.99 -12.27 -34.97
N GLU A 112 -13.12 -11.31 -35.90
CA GLU A 112 -12.90 -9.89 -35.62
C GLU A 112 -13.88 -9.34 -34.57
N GLN A 113 -15.16 -9.73 -34.65
CA GLN A 113 -16.18 -9.32 -33.67
C GLN A 113 -15.90 -9.90 -32.28
N GLU A 114 -15.54 -11.18 -32.18
CA GLU A 114 -15.15 -11.80 -30.90
C GLU A 114 -13.86 -11.19 -30.33
N LEU A 115 -12.88 -10.86 -31.18
CA LEU A 115 -11.66 -10.16 -30.76
C LEU A 115 -11.97 -8.75 -30.23
N ALA A 116 -12.85 -8.01 -30.89
CA ALA A 116 -13.29 -6.69 -30.41
C ALA A 116 -14.06 -6.79 -29.08
N ALA A 117 -14.92 -7.80 -28.93
CA ALA A 117 -15.62 -8.07 -27.67
C ALA A 117 -14.67 -8.51 -26.55
N ALA A 118 -13.63 -9.29 -26.86
CA ALA A 118 -12.58 -9.67 -25.92
C ALA A 118 -11.78 -8.46 -25.44
N LYS A 119 -11.34 -7.58 -26.36
CA LYS A 119 -10.66 -6.32 -26.01
C LYS A 119 -11.51 -5.42 -25.13
N GLY A 120 -12.80 -5.24 -25.45
CA GLY A 120 -13.70 -4.45 -24.61
C GLY A 120 -13.90 -5.03 -23.20
N ARG A 121 -13.88 -6.36 -23.04
CA ARG A 121 -13.86 -7.02 -21.71
C ARG A 121 -12.54 -6.79 -20.98
N GLU A 122 -11.42 -6.87 -21.70
CA GLU A 122 -10.08 -6.62 -21.14
C GLU A 122 -9.93 -5.17 -20.66
N GLU A 123 -10.29 -4.18 -21.50
CA GLU A 123 -10.31 -2.75 -21.15
C GLU A 123 -11.17 -2.48 -19.91
N SER A 124 -12.36 -3.09 -19.83
CA SER A 124 -13.23 -2.96 -18.65
C SER A 124 -12.63 -3.58 -17.38
N LEU A 125 -11.86 -4.66 -17.49
CA LEU A 125 -11.17 -5.29 -16.35
C LEU A 125 -9.95 -4.46 -15.92
N GLN A 126 -9.20 -3.90 -16.88
CA GLN A 126 -8.10 -2.97 -16.61
C GLN A 126 -8.60 -1.70 -15.89
N GLU A 127 -9.73 -1.13 -16.33
CA GLU A 127 -10.33 0.04 -15.69
C GLU A 127 -10.83 -0.25 -14.26
N GLN A 128 -11.39 -1.46 -14.03
CA GLN A 128 -11.79 -1.90 -12.69
C GLN A 128 -10.57 -2.09 -11.78
N LEU A 129 -9.53 -2.76 -12.25
CA LEU A 129 -8.29 -2.99 -11.50
C LEU A 129 -7.60 -1.67 -11.12
N LEU A 130 -7.53 -0.70 -12.04
CA LEU A 130 -7.00 0.63 -11.75
C LEU A 130 -7.79 1.33 -10.64
N LYS A 131 -9.14 1.31 -10.71
CA LYS A 131 -10.00 1.90 -9.67
C LYS A 131 -9.82 1.22 -8.31
N GLU A 132 -9.65 -0.10 -8.28
CA GLU A 132 -9.38 -0.84 -7.03
C GLU A 132 -8.01 -0.48 -6.44
N ILE A 133 -6.98 -0.36 -7.28
CA ILE A 133 -5.63 0.09 -6.90
C ILE A 133 -5.72 1.51 -6.32
N ASP A 134 -6.31 2.47 -7.04
CA ASP A 134 -6.47 3.86 -6.59
C ASP A 134 -7.22 3.94 -5.25
N CYS A 135 -8.35 3.24 -5.12
CA CYS A 135 -9.12 3.18 -3.87
C CYS A 135 -8.31 2.56 -2.71
N SER A 136 -7.48 1.55 -3.01
CA SER A 136 -6.60 0.93 -2.01
C SER A 136 -5.49 1.87 -1.56
N GLN A 137 -4.88 2.61 -2.49
CA GLN A 137 -3.82 3.58 -2.25
C GLN A 137 -4.33 4.81 -1.49
N GLU A 138 -5.52 5.32 -1.83
CA GLU A 138 -6.21 6.36 -1.05
C GLU A 138 -6.48 5.93 0.40
N ARG A 139 -6.91 4.68 0.60
CA ARG A 139 -7.17 4.14 1.94
C ARG A 139 -5.88 3.98 2.75
N LEU A 140 -4.81 3.48 2.14
CA LEU A 140 -3.49 3.35 2.76
C LEU A 140 -2.88 4.72 3.12
N THR A 141 -2.98 5.70 2.23
CA THR A 141 -2.49 7.06 2.51
C THR A 141 -3.27 7.74 3.65
N LYS A 142 -4.61 7.59 3.69
CA LYS A 142 -5.44 8.04 4.82
C LYS A 142 -5.06 7.35 6.14
N GLN A 143 -4.78 6.04 6.12
CA GLN A 143 -4.29 5.32 7.31
C GLN A 143 -2.91 5.83 7.77
N LEU A 144 -1.96 6.03 6.85
CA LEU A 144 -0.63 6.58 7.17
C LEU A 144 -0.70 8.01 7.76
N GLN A 145 -1.62 8.84 7.27
CA GLN A 145 -1.91 10.17 7.85
C GLN A 145 -2.43 10.04 9.28
N LEU A 146 -3.41 9.15 9.54
CA LEU A 146 -3.92 8.93 10.90
C LEU A 146 -2.85 8.39 11.85
N TYR A 147 -1.95 7.51 11.39
CA TYR A 147 -0.82 7.04 12.18
C TYR A 147 0.18 8.16 12.50
N SER A 148 0.50 9.05 11.55
CA SER A 148 1.41 10.17 11.81
C SER A 148 0.82 11.19 12.78
N GLU A 149 -0.49 11.48 12.69
CA GLU A 149 -1.19 12.29 13.68
C GLU A 149 -1.20 11.65 15.08
N LEU A 150 -1.39 10.33 15.15
CA LEU A 150 -1.42 9.61 16.41
C LEU A 150 -0.02 9.57 17.07
N GLU A 151 1.03 9.39 16.28
CA GLU A 151 2.42 9.47 16.75
C GLU A 151 2.74 10.87 17.32
N VAL A 152 2.33 11.95 16.64
CA VAL A 152 2.49 13.33 17.15
C VAL A 152 1.73 13.52 18.47
N LYS A 153 0.49 13.01 18.58
CA LYS A 153 -0.29 13.04 19.83
C LYS A 153 0.38 12.23 20.95
N PHE A 154 0.93 11.07 20.64
CA PHE A 154 1.65 10.22 21.59
C PHE A 154 2.93 10.89 22.12
N GLN A 155 3.75 11.48 21.24
CA GLN A 155 4.94 12.23 21.67
C GLN A 155 4.55 13.48 22.48
N HIS A 156 3.44 14.16 22.17
CA HIS A 156 2.95 15.26 22.98
C HIS A 156 2.53 14.79 24.39
N GLU A 157 1.78 13.69 24.49
CA GLU A 157 1.32 13.11 25.75
C GLU A 157 2.50 12.64 26.62
N LYS A 158 3.48 11.95 26.03
CA LYS A 158 4.74 11.56 26.69
C LYS A 158 5.51 12.76 27.25
N ASN A 159 5.56 13.86 26.49
CA ASN A 159 6.18 15.12 26.94
C ASN A 159 5.39 15.80 28.07
N LEU A 160 4.06 15.64 28.11
CA LEU A 160 3.24 16.11 29.23
C LEU A 160 3.44 15.25 30.49
N ARG A 161 3.50 13.92 30.37
CA ARG A 161 3.83 13.02 31.49
C ARG A 161 5.17 13.35 32.12
N ALA A 162 6.24 13.46 31.32
CA ALA A 162 7.58 13.81 31.83
C ALA A 162 7.61 15.17 32.56
N LYS A 163 6.79 16.14 32.13
CA LYS A 163 6.61 17.44 32.83
C LYS A 163 5.81 17.29 34.13
N ALA A 164 4.78 16.46 34.15
CA ALA A 164 3.99 16.18 35.35
C ALA A 164 4.82 15.41 36.40
N GLU A 165 5.58 14.41 35.97
CA GLU A 165 6.48 13.61 36.81
C GLU A 165 7.58 14.47 37.44
N SER A 166 8.25 15.32 36.66
CA SER A 166 9.26 16.25 37.19
C SER A 166 8.68 17.31 38.13
N ALA A 167 7.44 17.79 37.87
CA ALA A 167 6.73 18.66 38.80
C ALA A 167 6.34 17.94 40.10
N ALA A 168 5.87 16.69 40.01
CA ALA A 168 5.53 15.85 41.16
C ALA A 168 6.75 15.56 42.03
N ALA A 169 7.87 15.14 41.43
CA ALA A 169 9.14 14.92 42.14
C ALA A 169 9.63 16.19 42.86
N SER A 170 9.52 17.37 42.22
CA SER A 170 9.86 18.65 42.88
C SER A 170 8.91 19.00 44.03
N ALA A 171 7.62 18.62 43.94
CA ALA A 171 6.66 18.81 45.02
C ALA A 171 6.91 17.85 46.19
N GLU A 172 7.24 16.58 45.91
CA GLU A 172 7.61 15.57 46.89
C GLU A 172 8.90 15.93 47.63
N GLU A 173 9.93 16.41 46.92
CA GLU A 173 11.16 16.89 47.55
C GLU A 173 10.88 18.04 48.52
N LYS A 174 10.06 19.02 48.11
CA LYS A 174 9.62 20.14 48.96
C LYS A 174 8.81 19.66 50.16
N ALA A 175 7.88 18.73 49.97
CA ALA A 175 7.09 18.14 51.06
C ALA A 175 8.02 17.47 52.09
N SER A 176 8.94 16.60 51.65
CA SER A 176 9.92 15.95 52.54
C SER A 176 10.81 16.96 53.29
N LEU A 177 11.12 18.10 52.67
CA LEU A 177 11.88 19.18 53.29
C LEU A 177 11.05 19.93 54.36
N TYR A 178 9.76 20.16 54.12
CA TYR A 178 8.86 20.73 55.12
C TYR A 178 8.58 19.75 56.28
N GLU A 179 8.42 18.46 56.02
CA GLU A 179 8.30 17.42 57.05
C GLU A 179 9.52 17.38 57.97
N ARG A 180 10.74 17.34 57.41
CA ARG A 180 11.99 17.40 58.20
C ARG A 180 12.05 18.67 59.08
N LYS A 181 11.65 19.83 58.54
CA LYS A 181 11.56 21.09 59.30
C LYS A 181 10.50 21.02 60.40
N HIS A 182 9.33 20.45 60.13
CA HIS A 182 8.26 20.30 61.10
C HIS A 182 8.67 19.37 62.25
N SER A 183 9.27 18.21 61.95
CA SER A 183 9.76 17.27 62.97
C SER A 183 10.83 17.90 63.87
N SER A 184 11.84 18.57 63.29
CA SER A 184 12.89 19.24 64.07
C SER A 184 12.37 20.39 64.95
N LEU A 185 11.40 21.17 64.47
CA LEU A 185 10.70 22.18 65.27
C LEU A 185 9.86 21.54 66.39
N SER A 186 9.13 20.48 66.08
CA SER A 186 8.31 19.73 67.06
C SER A 186 9.18 19.15 68.18
N GLU A 187 10.31 18.53 67.85
CA GLU A 187 11.29 18.07 68.83
C GLU A 187 11.87 19.22 69.67
N SER A 188 12.15 20.38 69.05
CA SER A 188 12.66 21.55 69.79
C SER A 188 11.63 22.07 70.79
N MET A 189 10.37 22.21 70.34
CA MET A 189 9.24 22.59 71.18
C MET A 189 8.99 21.58 72.31
N GLU A 190 9.12 20.27 72.06
CA GLU A 190 9.05 19.26 73.12
C GLU A 190 10.18 19.40 74.15
N ARG A 191 11.44 19.59 73.70
CA ARG A 191 12.57 19.81 74.62
C ARG A 191 12.34 21.04 75.49
N GLU A 192 11.82 22.12 74.91
CA GLU A 192 11.52 23.36 75.61
C GLU A 192 10.34 23.22 76.57
N LYS A 193 9.25 22.56 76.17
CA LYS A 193 8.13 22.20 77.05
C LYS A 193 8.59 21.38 78.24
N ARG A 194 9.49 20.41 78.05
CA ARG A 194 10.08 19.63 79.15
C ARG A 194 10.93 20.49 80.08
N ARG A 195 11.76 21.41 79.56
CA ARG A 195 12.54 22.36 80.38
C ARG A 195 11.63 23.25 81.24
N LEU A 196 10.67 23.92 80.63
CA LEU A 196 9.72 24.81 81.31
C LEU A 196 8.87 24.06 82.35
N HIS A 197 8.51 22.80 82.08
CA HIS A 197 7.80 21.97 83.06
C HIS A 197 8.67 21.68 84.29
N ASN A 198 9.93 21.28 84.09
CA ASN A 198 10.87 21.04 85.19
C ASN A 198 11.15 22.31 86.00
N GLU A 199 11.28 23.47 85.34
CA GLU A 199 11.43 24.78 86.02
C GLU A 199 10.20 25.13 86.86
N LEU A 200 8.98 24.88 86.34
CA LEU A 200 7.74 25.07 87.11
C LEU A 200 7.62 24.12 88.30
N GLU A 201 8.03 22.86 88.16
CA GLU A 201 8.07 21.92 89.29
C GLU A 201 9.09 22.35 90.34
N GLN A 202 10.30 22.75 89.93
CA GLN A 202 11.32 23.28 90.83
C GLN A 202 10.80 24.51 91.59
N LEU A 203 10.30 25.54 90.90
CA LEU A 203 9.74 26.75 91.52
C LEU A 203 8.58 26.43 92.47
N LYS A 204 7.73 25.44 92.15
CA LYS A 204 6.66 24.97 93.04
C LYS A 204 7.21 24.32 94.30
N THR A 205 8.27 23.51 94.21
CA THR A 205 8.92 22.93 95.40
C THR A 205 9.59 24.01 96.26
N GLU A 206 10.36 24.92 95.66
CA GLU A 206 11.01 26.05 96.34
C GLU A 206 10.01 26.98 97.02
N SER A 207 8.89 27.29 96.35
CA SER A 207 7.77 28.04 96.91
C SER A 207 7.15 27.30 98.10
N SER A 208 6.86 26.00 97.97
CA SER A 208 6.28 25.19 99.06
C SER A 208 7.21 25.08 100.29
N PHE A 209 8.51 24.99 100.06
CA PHE A 209 9.53 25.02 101.11
C PHE A 209 9.59 26.39 101.80
N SER A 210 9.56 27.47 101.01
CA SER A 210 9.54 28.84 101.50
C SER A 210 8.30 29.13 102.36
N VAL A 211 7.12 28.74 101.89
CA VAL A 211 5.86 28.83 102.65
C VAL A 211 5.92 28.00 103.93
N SER A 212 6.45 26.78 103.88
CA SER A 212 6.60 25.92 105.07
C SER A 212 7.57 26.51 106.10
N SER A 213 8.67 27.11 105.63
CA SER A 213 9.65 27.82 106.46
C SER A 213 9.05 29.06 107.12
N ILE A 214 8.33 29.89 106.35
CA ILE A 214 7.59 31.06 106.85
C ILE A 214 6.55 30.63 107.89
N LYS A 215 5.77 29.58 107.62
CA LYS A 215 4.77 29.05 108.57
C LYS A 215 5.42 28.60 109.89
N LYS A 216 6.51 27.84 109.84
CA LYS A 216 7.27 27.42 111.03
C LYS A 216 7.94 28.61 111.77
N ASN A 217 8.19 29.73 111.08
CA ASN A 217 8.63 30.97 111.73
C ASN A 217 7.46 31.68 112.40
N LEU A 218 6.29 31.75 111.75
CA LEU A 218 5.06 32.30 112.29
C LEU A 218 4.63 31.56 113.57
N GLU A 219 4.51 30.22 113.52
CA GLU A 219 4.15 29.37 114.68
C GLU A 219 5.12 29.58 115.86
N ARG A 220 6.41 29.81 115.59
CA ARG A 220 7.42 30.14 116.62
C ARG A 220 7.25 31.55 117.19
N MET A 221 6.84 32.52 116.38
CA MET A 221 6.58 33.90 116.82
C MET A 221 5.26 33.99 117.60
N GLU A 222 4.22 33.27 117.18
CA GLU A 222 2.95 33.13 117.90
C GLU A 222 3.17 32.51 119.29
N CYS A 223 3.92 31.40 119.39
CA CYS A 223 4.28 30.83 120.69
C CYS A 223 5.02 31.81 121.61
N ARG A 224 5.90 32.66 121.05
CA ARG A 224 6.61 33.71 121.81
C ARG A 224 5.66 34.82 122.25
N ALA A 225 4.76 35.26 121.37
CA ALA A 225 3.76 36.29 121.68
C ALA A 225 2.80 35.81 122.79
N VAL A 226 2.26 34.60 122.68
CA VAL A 226 1.38 33.99 123.70
C VAL A 226 2.10 33.82 125.04
N ASN A 227 3.39 33.49 125.06
CA ASN A 227 4.16 33.45 126.30
C ASN A 227 4.37 34.85 126.89
N ALA A 228 4.71 35.85 126.07
CA ALA A 228 4.84 37.24 126.51
C ALA A 228 3.51 37.84 127.01
N GLU A 229 2.36 37.45 126.42
CA GLU A 229 1.03 37.80 126.90
C GLU A 229 0.73 37.17 128.27
N LYS A 230 1.09 35.90 128.47
CA LYS A 230 0.96 35.23 129.79
C LYS A 230 1.87 35.85 130.85
N GLU A 231 3.12 36.16 130.51
CA GLU A 231 4.04 36.89 131.38
C GLU A 231 3.50 38.28 131.72
N SER A 232 2.96 39.01 130.74
CA SER A 232 2.31 40.31 130.96
C SER A 232 1.06 40.20 131.84
N ALA A 233 0.25 39.15 131.67
CA ALA A 233 -0.91 38.89 132.52
C ALA A 233 -0.51 38.59 133.96
N LEU A 234 0.51 37.74 134.17
CA LEU A 234 1.06 37.45 135.49
C LEU A 234 1.66 38.70 136.16
N LEU A 235 2.37 39.54 135.41
CA LEU A 235 2.90 40.82 135.90
C LEU A 235 1.78 41.80 136.26
N LYS A 236 0.67 41.83 135.51
CA LYS A 236 -0.53 42.61 135.86
C LYS A 236 -1.21 42.08 137.12
N GLU A 237 -1.29 40.77 137.30
CA GLU A 237 -1.82 40.15 138.51
C GLU A 237 -0.95 40.49 139.73
N GLN A 238 0.38 40.36 139.61
CA GLN A 238 1.33 40.79 140.64
C GLN A 238 1.22 42.30 140.95
N LEU A 239 1.06 43.14 139.93
CA LEU A 239 0.82 44.58 140.11
C LEU A 239 -0.49 44.84 140.86
N GLN A 240 -1.56 44.13 140.52
CA GLN A 240 -2.85 44.23 141.18
C GLN A 240 -2.77 43.79 142.65
N ASP A 241 -2.03 42.73 142.95
CA ASP A 241 -1.77 42.24 144.31
C ASP A 241 -0.97 43.25 145.13
N VAL A 242 0.02 43.92 144.52
CA VAL A 242 0.74 45.05 145.11
C VAL A 242 -0.16 46.27 145.31
N ILE A 243 -1.09 46.56 144.39
CA ILE A 243 -2.10 47.62 144.55
C ILE A 243 -3.04 47.31 145.72
N VAL A 244 -3.46 46.05 145.91
CA VAL A 244 -4.27 45.63 147.06
C VAL A 244 -3.49 45.83 148.36
N ARG A 245 -2.24 45.36 148.46
CA ARG A 245 -1.40 45.58 149.66
C ARG A 245 -1.10 47.06 149.91
N LEU A 246 -0.96 47.87 148.85
CA LEU A 246 -0.82 49.32 148.97
C LEU A 246 -2.11 49.96 149.47
N ASN A 247 -3.28 49.47 149.05
CA ASN A 247 -4.57 49.92 149.55
C ASN A 247 -4.78 49.50 151.02
N GLU A 248 -4.41 48.29 151.43
CA GLU A 248 -4.40 47.87 152.84
C GLU A 248 -3.46 48.75 153.70
N CYS A 249 -2.29 49.10 153.16
CA CYS A 249 -1.35 50.02 153.80
C CYS A 249 -1.86 51.47 153.82
N MET A 250 -2.65 51.87 152.81
CA MET A 250 -3.39 53.13 152.79
C MET A 250 -4.57 53.12 153.77
N GLU A 251 -5.26 51.99 153.98
CA GLU A 251 -6.33 51.86 154.98
C GLU A 251 -5.76 52.00 156.41
N GLN A 252 -4.60 51.39 156.69
CA GLN A 252 -3.84 51.64 157.92
C GLN A 252 -3.44 53.12 158.09
N ARG A 253 -3.23 53.84 156.98
CA ARG A 253 -2.96 55.29 156.99
C ARG A 253 -4.25 56.14 157.07
N MET A 254 -5.40 55.61 156.66
CA MET A 254 -6.70 56.28 156.63
C MET A 254 -7.46 56.18 157.96
N GLU A 255 -7.08 55.27 158.87
CA GLU A 255 -7.53 55.36 160.28
C GLU A 255 -7.06 56.65 160.99
N LEU A 256 -6.04 57.35 160.47
CA LEU A 256 -5.51 58.58 161.05
C LEU A 256 -6.17 59.89 160.56
N GLU A 257 -6.86 59.93 159.41
CA GLU A 257 -7.44 61.17 158.88
C GLU A 257 -8.84 61.00 158.24
N LYS A 258 -9.86 61.62 158.85
CA LYS A 258 -11.24 61.73 158.34
C LYS A 258 -11.52 63.15 157.85
N LEU A 259 -12.15 63.33 156.67
CA LEU A 259 -13.31 64.23 156.41
C LEU A 259 -13.80 64.27 154.92
N SER A 260 -15.12 64.02 154.71
CA SER A 260 -16.05 64.50 153.64
C SER A 260 -15.66 64.45 152.13
N SER A 261 -16.26 63.62 151.24
CA SER A 261 -17.56 63.75 150.51
C SER A 261 -17.54 64.64 149.23
N PHE A 262 -18.26 64.41 148.10
CA PHE A 262 -19.40 63.48 147.83
C PHE A 262 -19.58 63.06 146.33
N THR A 263 -20.83 62.89 145.84
CA THR A 263 -21.31 62.07 144.68
C THR A 263 -21.49 62.72 143.27
N PHE A 264 -21.06 61.97 142.23
CA PHE A 264 -21.84 61.39 141.08
C PHE A 264 -22.51 62.22 139.93
N ARG A 265 -22.11 61.84 138.68
CA ARG A 265 -22.92 61.59 137.43
C ARG A 265 -22.91 62.55 136.19
N GLU A 266 -22.08 62.16 135.20
CA GLU A 266 -22.37 61.79 133.78
C GLU A 266 -23.10 62.71 132.76
N SER A 267 -22.54 62.74 131.53
CA SER A 267 -23.09 63.23 130.24
C SER A 267 -23.21 64.77 130.07
N SER A 268 -23.03 65.39 128.90
CA SER A 268 -22.78 64.93 127.51
C SER A 268 -22.05 66.01 126.68
N SER A 269 -21.38 65.63 125.58
CA SER A 269 -21.17 66.53 124.43
C SER A 269 -21.35 65.74 123.13
N THR A 270 -22.15 66.27 122.20
CA THR A 270 -22.86 65.40 121.24
C THR A 270 -22.64 65.77 119.76
N ASP A 271 -22.08 66.94 119.44
CA ASP A 271 -22.03 67.44 118.05
C ASP A 271 -20.81 66.95 117.25
N ASP A 272 -19.59 67.01 117.81
CA ASP A 272 -18.38 66.49 117.14
C ASP A 272 -18.49 64.99 116.82
N SER A 273 -19.22 64.23 117.65
CA SER A 273 -19.51 62.82 117.42
C SER A 273 -20.38 62.57 116.19
N ILE A 274 -21.26 63.52 115.82
CA ILE A 274 -22.18 63.36 114.69
C ILE A 274 -21.48 63.66 113.37
N LEU A 275 -20.70 64.76 113.31
CA LEU A 275 -19.94 65.10 112.10
C LEU A 275 -18.90 64.03 111.74
N VAL A 276 -18.18 63.50 112.75
CA VAL A 276 -17.21 62.41 112.53
C VAL A 276 -17.90 61.13 112.04
N LYS A 277 -19.10 60.80 112.52
CA LYS A 277 -19.88 59.65 112.01
C LYS A 277 -20.28 59.85 110.55
N HIS A 278 -20.74 61.04 110.18
CA HIS A 278 -21.20 61.29 108.81
C HIS A 278 -20.05 61.21 107.79
N LEU A 279 -18.88 61.78 108.12
CA LEU A 279 -17.67 61.63 107.30
C LEU A 279 -17.17 60.17 107.23
N GLN A 280 -17.33 59.39 108.31
CA GLN A 280 -17.05 57.94 108.29
C GLN A 280 -18.10 57.12 107.51
N GLU A 281 -19.29 57.66 107.30
CA GLU A 281 -20.34 57.04 106.48
C GLU A 281 -20.12 57.36 105.00
N GLU A 282 -19.79 58.60 104.64
CA GLU A 282 -19.39 58.99 103.28
C GLU A 282 -18.13 58.23 102.80
N LEU A 283 -17.08 58.13 103.64
CA LEU A 283 -15.90 57.34 103.30
C LEU A 283 -16.24 55.86 103.06
N ARG A 284 -17.12 55.27 103.88
CA ARG A 284 -17.60 53.89 103.68
C ARG A 284 -18.47 53.73 102.43
N HIS A 285 -19.18 54.78 102.01
CA HIS A 285 -19.94 54.81 100.77
C HIS A 285 -19.01 54.82 99.56
N TYR A 286 -18.03 55.72 99.51
CA TYR A 286 -17.02 55.75 98.44
C TYR A 286 -16.19 54.45 98.38
N GLU A 287 -15.85 53.85 99.52
CA GLU A 287 -15.22 52.52 99.54
C GLU A 287 -16.13 51.42 98.94
N ALA A 288 -17.45 51.55 99.08
CA ALA A 288 -18.42 50.63 98.47
C ALA A 288 -18.50 50.82 96.96
N GLU A 289 -18.61 52.06 96.47
CA GLU A 289 -18.58 52.38 95.04
C GLU A 289 -17.27 51.92 94.38
N VAL A 290 -16.11 52.14 95.01
CA VAL A 290 -14.81 51.66 94.51
C VAL A 290 -14.77 50.12 94.48
N ARG A 291 -15.39 49.43 95.44
CA ARG A 291 -15.54 47.96 95.41
C ARG A 291 -16.47 47.50 94.28
N GLU A 292 -17.54 48.22 93.97
CA GLU A 292 -18.42 47.90 92.85
C GLU A 292 -17.78 48.21 91.49
N ALA A 293 -17.10 49.34 91.34
CA ALA A 293 -16.33 49.68 90.14
C ALA A 293 -15.25 48.63 89.83
N ARG A 294 -14.58 48.07 90.85
CA ARG A 294 -13.64 46.95 90.69
C ARG A 294 -14.33 45.66 90.22
N LYS A 295 -15.52 45.33 90.75
CA LYS A 295 -16.33 44.18 90.29
C LYS A 295 -16.82 44.38 88.85
N LEU A 296 -17.28 45.57 88.51
CA LEU A 296 -17.71 45.94 87.16
C LEU A 296 -16.54 45.81 86.17
N LYS A 297 -15.37 46.35 86.50
CA LYS A 297 -14.17 46.22 85.68
C LYS A 297 -13.76 44.76 85.44
N SER A 298 -13.67 43.93 86.49
CA SER A 298 -13.32 42.52 86.31
C SER A 298 -14.42 41.71 85.59
N SER A 299 -15.70 42.09 85.74
CA SER A 299 -16.79 41.51 84.94
C SER A 299 -16.68 41.87 83.46
N HIS A 300 -16.29 43.10 83.13
CA HIS A 300 -16.09 43.55 81.75
C HIS A 300 -14.89 42.85 81.09
N GLU A 301 -13.76 42.75 81.80
CA GLU A 301 -12.58 41.99 81.35
C GLU A 301 -12.92 40.52 81.07
N ASN A 302 -13.71 39.88 81.94
CA ASN A 302 -14.20 38.51 81.72
C ASN A 302 -15.15 38.40 80.51
N ILE A 303 -15.99 39.41 80.27
CA ILE A 303 -16.91 39.46 79.11
C ILE A 303 -16.13 39.60 77.79
N GLU A 304 -15.11 40.46 77.73
CA GLU A 304 -14.26 40.59 76.54
C GLU A 304 -13.51 39.28 76.25
N LEU A 305 -12.92 38.63 77.27
CA LEU A 305 -12.28 37.32 77.12
C LEU A 305 -13.24 36.23 76.61
N LEU A 306 -14.51 36.26 77.02
CA LEU A 306 -15.53 35.34 76.52
C LEU A 306 -15.92 35.62 75.06
N LYS A 307 -15.96 36.89 74.63
CA LYS A 307 -16.17 37.25 73.22
C LYS A 307 -15.02 36.77 72.35
N GLU A 308 -13.78 36.95 72.79
CA GLU A 308 -12.59 36.49 72.06
C GLU A 308 -12.61 34.96 71.88
N LYS A 309 -12.84 34.20 72.96
CA LYS A 309 -12.99 32.74 72.90
C LYS A 309 -14.15 32.30 71.99
N LEU A 310 -15.27 33.01 72.00
CA LEU A 310 -16.40 32.73 71.11
C LEU A 310 -16.04 32.94 69.62
N LEU A 311 -15.21 33.94 69.32
CA LEU A 311 -14.71 34.19 67.95
C LEU A 311 -13.69 33.14 67.53
N GLU A 312 -12.77 32.72 68.40
CA GLU A 312 -11.87 31.59 68.10
C GLU A 312 -12.64 30.30 67.81
N GLU A 313 -13.62 29.94 68.65
CA GLU A 313 -14.43 28.74 68.46
C GLU A 313 -15.32 28.82 67.20
N LYS A 314 -15.75 30.03 66.80
CA LYS A 314 -16.34 30.23 65.46
C LYS A 314 -15.32 29.90 64.38
N GLY A 315 -14.12 30.49 64.41
CA GLY A 315 -13.08 30.18 63.43
C GLY A 315 -12.64 28.71 63.42
N ARG A 316 -12.70 27.99 64.55
CA ARG A 316 -12.44 26.53 64.61
C ARG A 316 -13.57 25.75 63.92
N ARG A 317 -14.84 26.04 64.20
CA ARG A 317 -15.99 25.41 63.55
C ARG A 317 -16.01 25.68 62.05
N ASP A 318 -15.84 26.93 61.63
CA ASP A 318 -15.96 27.33 60.22
C ASP A 318 -14.86 26.65 59.37
N ARG A 319 -13.67 26.43 59.94
CA ARG A 319 -12.63 25.58 59.34
C ARG A 319 -13.07 24.12 59.23
N ALA A 320 -13.57 23.53 60.31
CA ALA A 320 -14.04 22.14 60.33
C ALA A 320 -15.20 21.91 59.34
N GLU A 321 -16.16 22.83 59.24
CA GLU A 321 -17.24 22.80 58.24
C GLU A 321 -16.68 22.86 56.81
N SER A 322 -15.66 23.70 56.56
CA SER A 322 -15.00 23.75 55.25
C SER A 322 -14.23 22.47 54.89
N GLU A 323 -13.74 21.72 55.88
CA GLU A 323 -13.11 20.41 55.68
C GLU A 323 -14.14 19.30 55.49
N LEU A 324 -15.30 19.39 56.17
CA LEU A 324 -16.42 18.48 56.00
C LEU A 324 -17.01 18.55 54.58
N VAL A 325 -17.12 19.76 54.00
CA VAL A 325 -17.50 19.93 52.59
C VAL A 325 -16.49 19.27 51.64
N LYS A 326 -15.18 19.45 51.86
CA LYS A 326 -14.13 18.80 51.06
C LYS A 326 -14.17 17.27 51.18
N LEU A 327 -14.51 16.73 52.35
CA LEU A 327 -14.70 15.29 52.54
C LEU A 327 -15.88 14.77 51.72
N ALA A 328 -17.00 15.50 51.66
CA ALA A 328 -18.14 15.14 50.81
C ALA A 328 -17.78 15.13 49.31
N ASP A 329 -16.99 16.11 48.83
CA ASP A 329 -16.47 16.10 47.46
C ASP A 329 -15.55 14.89 47.20
N LEU A 330 -14.68 14.55 48.15
CA LEU A 330 -13.81 13.37 48.07
C LEU A 330 -14.62 12.06 48.03
N GLU A 331 -15.67 11.91 48.85
CA GLU A 331 -16.57 10.74 48.79
C GLU A 331 -17.19 10.55 47.39
N VAL A 332 -17.55 11.64 46.70
CA VAL A 332 -18.08 11.57 45.33
C VAL A 332 -16.99 11.11 44.35
N THR A 333 -15.73 11.53 44.54
CA THR A 333 -14.61 11.03 43.70
C THR A 333 -14.29 9.57 43.97
N VAL A 334 -14.34 9.11 45.23
CA VAL A 334 -14.14 7.69 45.59
C VAL A 334 -15.19 6.82 44.95
N LYS A 335 -16.48 7.18 45.04
CA LYS A 335 -17.58 6.42 44.41
C LYS A 335 -17.39 6.26 42.90
N LYS A 336 -16.96 7.33 42.19
CA LYS A 336 -16.65 7.25 40.75
C LYS A 336 -15.51 6.27 40.45
N LEU A 337 -14.45 6.27 41.27
CA LEU A 337 -13.33 5.34 41.11
C LEU A 337 -13.74 3.89 41.44
N GLU A 338 -14.64 3.68 42.40
CA GLU A 338 -15.23 2.37 42.70
C GLU A 338 -16.11 1.86 41.55
N ASP A 339 -16.94 2.73 40.98
CA ASP A 339 -17.76 2.44 39.79
C ASP A 339 -16.86 2.07 38.59
N GLU A 340 -15.87 2.89 38.26
CA GLU A 340 -14.88 2.62 37.21
C GLU A 340 -14.17 1.27 37.44
N LEU A 341 -13.68 1.03 38.65
CA LEU A 341 -13.00 -0.22 39.03
C LEU A 341 -13.95 -1.43 38.95
N SER A 342 -15.25 -1.25 39.19
CA SER A 342 -16.26 -2.30 38.97
C SER A 342 -16.45 -2.62 37.48
N THR A 343 -16.49 -1.60 36.61
CA THR A 343 -16.59 -1.80 35.15
C THR A 343 -15.34 -2.46 34.55
N TRP A 344 -14.14 -2.12 35.04
CA TRP A 344 -12.93 -2.82 34.64
C TRP A 344 -12.96 -4.29 35.08
N LYS A 345 -13.44 -4.59 36.29
CA LYS A 345 -13.60 -5.98 36.76
C LYS A 345 -14.57 -6.79 35.90
N SER A 346 -15.70 -6.23 35.45
CA SER A 346 -16.62 -6.96 34.56
C SER A 346 -15.97 -7.24 33.20
N VAL A 347 -15.32 -6.24 32.59
CA VAL A 347 -14.61 -6.39 31.30
C VAL A 347 -13.51 -7.46 31.37
N VAL A 348 -12.80 -7.57 32.50
CA VAL A 348 -11.79 -8.63 32.72
C VAL A 348 -12.44 -10.02 32.77
N LEU A 349 -13.59 -10.16 33.42
CA LEU A 349 -14.33 -11.43 33.55
C LEU A 349 -15.00 -11.87 32.24
N ASP A 350 -15.35 -10.93 31.35
CA ASP A 350 -15.91 -11.23 30.03
C ASP A 350 -14.91 -11.91 29.08
N ILE A 351 -13.59 -11.86 29.37
CA ILE A 351 -12.56 -12.47 28.51
C ILE A 351 -12.38 -13.96 28.85
N PRO A 352 -12.61 -14.90 27.91
CA PRO A 352 -12.57 -16.33 28.22
C PRO A 352 -11.19 -16.83 28.69
N GLY A 353 -11.17 -17.42 29.88
CA GLY A 353 -9.97 -17.99 30.51
C GLY A 353 -9.10 -16.99 31.26
N ILE A 354 -9.63 -15.81 31.58
CA ILE A 354 -8.99 -14.78 32.40
C ILE A 354 -9.74 -14.68 33.73
N SER A 355 -9.01 -14.78 34.85
CA SER A 355 -9.60 -14.71 36.20
C SER A 355 -9.24 -13.42 36.94
N CYS A 356 -8.12 -12.79 36.58
CA CYS A 356 -7.70 -11.48 37.05
C CYS A 356 -6.98 -10.69 35.94
N ALA A 357 -6.71 -9.41 36.19
CA ALA A 357 -6.00 -8.57 35.22
C ALA A 357 -4.58 -9.09 34.87
N ASP A 358 -3.91 -9.77 35.80
CA ASP A 358 -2.57 -10.35 35.60
C ASP A 358 -2.57 -11.55 34.64
N ASP A 359 -3.73 -12.14 34.36
CA ASP A 359 -3.87 -13.19 33.34
C ASP A 359 -3.90 -12.62 31.92
N ILE A 360 -4.22 -11.33 31.73
CA ILE A 360 -4.32 -10.70 30.40
C ILE A 360 -3.00 -10.76 29.62
N PRO A 361 -1.83 -10.36 30.17
CA PRO A 361 -0.57 -10.47 29.46
C PRO A 361 -0.22 -11.92 29.10
N ARG A 362 -0.57 -12.89 29.97
CA ARG A 362 -0.33 -14.33 29.73
C ARG A 362 -1.21 -14.86 28.61
N LYS A 363 -2.51 -14.53 28.63
CA LYS A 363 -3.46 -14.91 27.58
C LYS A 363 -3.05 -14.30 26.24
N PHE A 364 -2.68 -13.02 26.22
CA PHE A 364 -2.20 -12.33 25.03
C PHE A 364 -0.93 -12.97 24.46
N ALA A 365 0.08 -13.25 25.29
CA ALA A 365 1.29 -13.97 24.86
C ALA A 365 1.00 -15.38 24.34
N SER A 366 0.03 -16.10 24.94
CA SER A 366 -0.40 -17.42 24.43
C SER A 366 -1.05 -17.34 23.05
N LEU A 367 -1.90 -16.33 22.82
CA LEU A 367 -2.55 -16.09 21.52
C LEU A 367 -1.53 -15.63 20.46
N GLN A 368 -0.56 -14.78 20.82
CA GLN A 368 0.53 -14.42 19.93
C GLN A 368 1.35 -15.64 19.49
N LYS A 369 1.65 -16.56 20.43
CA LYS A 369 2.31 -17.82 20.10
C LYS A 369 1.46 -18.70 19.19
N GLU A 370 0.17 -18.86 19.50
CA GLU A 370 -0.76 -19.65 18.69
C GLU A 370 -0.88 -19.12 17.25
N VAL A 371 -0.90 -17.79 17.06
CA VAL A 371 -0.89 -17.14 15.74
C VAL A 371 0.43 -17.42 15.00
N LEU A 372 1.58 -17.32 15.68
CA LEU A 372 2.89 -17.64 15.06
C LEU A 372 2.99 -19.12 14.67
N ASP A 373 2.63 -20.04 15.57
CA ASP A 373 2.62 -21.48 15.32
C ASP A 373 1.67 -21.84 14.16
N SER A 374 0.53 -21.14 14.04
CA SER A 374 -0.42 -21.31 12.93
C SER A 374 0.12 -20.75 11.61
N MET A 375 0.81 -19.61 11.64
CA MET A 375 1.44 -19.01 10.47
C MET A 375 2.59 -19.88 9.94
N ILE A 376 3.38 -20.50 10.82
CA ILE A 376 4.42 -21.46 10.45
C ILE A 376 3.80 -22.67 9.74
N LYS A 377 2.79 -23.31 10.34
CA LYS A 377 2.08 -24.46 9.74
C LYS A 377 1.44 -24.11 8.39
N MET A 378 0.91 -22.90 8.24
CA MET A 378 0.37 -22.42 6.97
C MET A 378 1.47 -22.26 5.91
N GLY A 379 2.65 -21.75 6.29
CA GLY A 379 3.82 -21.68 5.42
C GLY A 379 4.34 -23.07 5.00
N GLU A 380 4.40 -24.03 5.92
CA GLU A 380 4.76 -25.44 5.65
C GLU A 380 3.76 -26.11 4.69
N ALA A 381 2.46 -25.92 4.92
CA ALA A 381 1.41 -26.42 4.03
C ALA A 381 1.49 -25.78 2.63
N GLN A 382 1.75 -24.47 2.55
CA GLN A 382 1.89 -23.76 1.26
C GLN A 382 3.17 -24.20 0.51
N ALA A 383 4.27 -24.46 1.21
CA ALA A 383 5.49 -24.99 0.63
C ALA A 383 5.28 -26.42 0.09
N SER A 384 4.58 -27.26 0.85
CA SER A 384 4.20 -28.63 0.45
C SER A 384 3.29 -28.62 -0.80
N LEU A 385 2.33 -27.68 -0.85
CA LEU A 385 1.45 -27.50 -1.99
C LEU A 385 2.25 -27.11 -3.24
N LYS A 386 3.14 -26.11 -3.16
CA LYS A 386 4.02 -25.72 -4.27
C LYS A 386 4.91 -26.86 -4.74
N GLN A 387 5.41 -27.70 -3.83
CA GLN A 387 6.19 -28.87 -4.20
C GLN A 387 5.36 -29.90 -4.98
N MET A 388 4.09 -30.09 -4.61
CA MET A 388 3.15 -30.95 -5.33
C MET A 388 2.75 -30.36 -6.70
N GLU A 389 2.59 -29.03 -6.82
CA GLU A 389 2.37 -28.36 -8.12
C GLU A 389 3.55 -28.59 -9.08
N VAL A 390 4.78 -28.38 -8.61
CA VAL A 390 5.99 -28.63 -9.42
C VAL A 390 6.12 -30.11 -9.80
N ALA A 391 5.80 -31.04 -8.90
CA ALA A 391 5.77 -32.47 -9.20
C ALA A 391 4.71 -32.83 -10.25
N LEU A 392 3.51 -32.24 -10.15
CA LEU A 392 2.42 -32.41 -11.12
C LEU A 392 2.82 -31.90 -12.51
N ASP A 393 3.44 -30.72 -12.60
CA ASP A 393 3.86 -30.15 -13.87
C ASP A 393 5.03 -30.93 -14.51
N ASN A 394 5.95 -31.46 -13.70
CA ASN A 394 6.97 -32.39 -14.17
C ASN A 394 6.33 -33.68 -14.73
N LEU A 395 5.35 -34.28 -14.05
CA LEU A 395 4.62 -35.45 -14.53
C LEU A 395 3.83 -35.18 -15.81
N LYS A 396 3.23 -33.99 -15.98
CA LYS A 396 2.61 -33.57 -17.24
C LYS A 396 3.64 -33.48 -18.37
N LEU A 397 4.82 -32.90 -18.10
CA LEU A 397 5.91 -32.80 -19.08
C LEU A 397 6.45 -34.19 -19.47
N GLU A 398 6.56 -35.13 -18.53
CA GLU A 398 6.93 -36.52 -18.81
C GLU A 398 5.86 -37.26 -19.62
N ASN A 399 4.57 -37.08 -19.28
CA ASN A 399 3.46 -37.63 -20.05
C ASN A 399 3.47 -37.12 -21.50
N ASN A 400 3.57 -35.80 -21.69
CA ASN A 400 3.60 -35.18 -23.02
C ASN A 400 4.81 -35.65 -23.86
N LYS A 401 5.98 -35.89 -23.24
CA LYS A 401 7.14 -36.49 -23.91
C LYS A 401 6.84 -37.93 -24.32
N SER A 402 6.32 -38.76 -23.42
CA SER A 402 6.00 -40.15 -23.73
C SER A 402 4.91 -40.29 -24.79
N GLU A 403 3.94 -39.37 -24.82
CA GLU A 403 2.90 -39.31 -25.86
C GLU A 403 3.50 -38.89 -27.22
N ALA A 404 4.42 -37.92 -27.24
CA ALA A 404 5.18 -37.57 -28.45
C ALA A 404 6.03 -38.75 -28.94
N ASP A 405 6.74 -39.46 -28.06
CA ASP A 405 7.53 -40.65 -28.39
C ASP A 405 6.65 -41.79 -28.95
N ILE A 406 5.46 -42.00 -28.37
CA ILE A 406 4.46 -42.97 -28.87
C ILE A 406 3.96 -42.57 -30.25
N ASN A 407 3.68 -41.29 -30.49
CA ASN A 407 3.21 -40.84 -31.80
C ASN A 407 4.32 -40.93 -32.87
N MET A 408 5.56 -40.53 -32.55
CA MET A 408 6.73 -40.78 -33.38
C MET A 408 6.93 -42.27 -33.69
N ALA A 409 6.71 -43.16 -32.71
CA ALA A 409 6.80 -44.60 -32.91
C ALA A 409 5.69 -45.14 -33.84
N LYS A 410 4.46 -44.61 -33.75
CA LYS A 410 3.36 -44.94 -34.69
C LYS A 410 3.68 -44.47 -36.11
N GLU A 411 4.11 -43.21 -36.27
CA GLU A 411 4.48 -42.66 -37.58
C GLU A 411 5.60 -43.50 -38.24
N ASN A 412 6.65 -43.85 -37.48
CA ASN A 412 7.70 -44.75 -37.95
C ASN A 412 7.18 -46.15 -38.31
N ALA A 413 6.24 -46.71 -37.55
CA ALA A 413 5.63 -48.00 -37.88
C ALA A 413 4.76 -47.93 -39.14
N GLU A 414 4.02 -46.84 -39.36
CA GLU A 414 3.24 -46.60 -40.57
C GLU A 414 4.15 -46.41 -41.81
N LEU A 415 5.26 -45.68 -41.67
CA LEU A 415 6.29 -45.57 -42.70
C LEU A 415 6.86 -46.95 -43.05
N LEU A 416 7.30 -47.74 -42.07
CA LEU A 416 7.82 -49.10 -42.29
C LEU A 416 6.76 -50.03 -42.93
N MET A 417 5.49 -49.93 -42.54
CA MET A 417 4.41 -50.67 -43.21
C MET A 417 4.23 -50.26 -44.68
N SER A 418 4.38 -48.97 -45.00
CA SER A 418 4.32 -48.48 -46.38
C SER A 418 5.51 -48.96 -47.23
N GLU A 419 6.71 -49.01 -46.63
CA GLU A 419 7.92 -49.56 -47.27
C GLU A 419 7.83 -51.07 -47.47
N LEU A 420 7.28 -51.82 -46.51
CA LEU A 420 7.01 -53.25 -46.64
C LEU A 420 6.03 -53.51 -47.79
N LYS A 421 4.91 -52.80 -47.88
CA LYS A 421 3.98 -52.89 -49.02
C LYS A 421 4.66 -52.56 -50.35
N ARG A 422 5.53 -51.55 -50.39
CA ARG A 422 6.30 -51.17 -51.59
C ARG A 422 7.28 -52.28 -52.01
N THR A 423 7.97 -52.89 -51.05
CA THR A 423 8.92 -53.98 -51.31
C THR A 423 8.23 -55.29 -51.67
N GLU A 424 7.07 -55.59 -51.11
CA GLU A 424 6.20 -56.71 -51.49
C GLU A 424 5.71 -56.58 -52.94
N LEU A 425 5.29 -55.39 -53.37
CA LEU A 425 4.92 -55.11 -54.76
C LEU A 425 6.11 -55.25 -55.72
N MET A 426 7.30 -54.74 -55.35
CA MET A 426 8.52 -54.93 -56.16
C MET A 426 8.96 -56.40 -56.21
N LEU A 427 8.82 -57.16 -55.13
CA LEU A 427 9.15 -58.57 -55.11
C LEU A 427 8.17 -59.37 -55.97
N SER A 428 6.89 -59.01 -55.95
CA SER A 428 5.86 -59.59 -56.83
C SER A 428 6.19 -59.37 -58.31
N SER A 429 6.56 -58.14 -58.71
CA SER A 429 6.94 -57.87 -60.11
C SER A 429 8.26 -58.56 -60.51
N VAL A 430 9.23 -58.68 -59.60
CA VAL A 430 10.45 -59.48 -59.84
C VAL A 430 10.15 -60.98 -59.96
N LEU A 431 9.19 -61.51 -59.20
CA LEU A 431 8.73 -62.90 -59.36
C LEU A 431 8.04 -63.11 -60.70
N GLU A 432 7.15 -62.19 -61.13
CA GLU A 432 6.55 -62.22 -62.47
C GLU A 432 7.61 -62.19 -63.58
N GLU A 433 8.58 -61.27 -63.51
CA GLU A 433 9.67 -61.19 -64.48
C GLU A 433 10.53 -62.46 -64.48
N ARG A 434 10.79 -63.07 -63.31
CA ARG A 434 11.50 -64.34 -63.20
C ARG A 434 10.70 -65.50 -63.81
N ASP A 435 9.38 -65.55 -63.64
CA ASP A 435 8.53 -66.55 -64.28
C ASP A 435 8.38 -66.34 -65.79
N ARG A 436 8.26 -65.08 -66.27
CA ARG A 436 8.32 -64.74 -67.71
C ARG A 436 9.65 -65.17 -68.33
N LEU A 437 10.79 -64.82 -67.71
CA LEU A 437 12.11 -65.24 -68.17
C LEU A 437 12.28 -66.77 -68.13
N LYS A 438 11.71 -67.45 -67.13
CA LYS A 438 11.71 -68.91 -67.06
C LYS A 438 10.89 -69.52 -68.21
N HIS A 439 9.72 -68.98 -68.52
CA HIS A 439 8.93 -69.39 -69.68
C HIS A 439 9.72 -69.19 -70.99
N ILE A 440 10.35 -68.03 -71.19
CA ILE A 440 11.20 -67.76 -72.37
C ILE A 440 12.38 -68.75 -72.44
N VAL A 441 13.00 -69.10 -71.32
CA VAL A 441 14.09 -70.09 -71.26
C VAL A 441 13.59 -71.51 -71.57
N ASP A 442 12.43 -71.91 -71.06
CA ASP A 442 11.82 -73.21 -71.34
C ASP A 442 11.32 -73.30 -72.82
N GLU A 443 10.83 -72.20 -73.39
CA GLU A 443 10.53 -72.06 -74.83
C GLU A 443 11.80 -72.16 -75.69
N LEU A 444 12.87 -71.45 -75.36
CA LEU A 444 14.17 -71.58 -76.05
C LEU A 444 14.75 -73.00 -75.92
N ARG A 445 14.52 -73.67 -74.78
CA ARG A 445 14.97 -75.06 -74.54
C ARG A 445 14.17 -76.08 -75.35
N THR A 446 12.88 -75.85 -75.55
CA THR A 446 12.02 -76.68 -76.41
C THR A 446 12.20 -76.38 -77.90
N GLN A 447 12.41 -75.13 -78.30
CA GLN A 447 12.78 -74.78 -79.68
C GLN A 447 14.14 -75.38 -80.08
N LYS A 448 15.08 -75.53 -79.13
CA LYS A 448 16.34 -76.26 -79.36
C LYS A 448 16.18 -77.75 -79.72
N SER A 449 15.01 -78.36 -79.53
CA SER A 449 14.75 -79.75 -79.94
C SER A 449 14.05 -79.89 -81.30
N VAL A 450 13.59 -78.80 -81.91
CA VAL A 450 12.93 -78.78 -83.22
C VAL A 450 13.65 -77.80 -84.16
N GLY A 451 14.67 -78.31 -84.85
CA GLY A 451 15.35 -77.53 -85.87
C GLY A 451 14.47 -77.33 -87.11
N THR A 452 14.02 -76.10 -87.35
CA THR A 452 14.20 -75.29 -88.59
C THR A 452 13.24 -74.08 -88.53
N GLY A 453 13.78 -72.85 -88.44
CA GLY A 453 12.98 -71.61 -88.40
C GLY A 453 13.36 -70.58 -87.32
N ILE A 454 14.63 -70.55 -86.91
CA ILE A 454 15.05 -69.98 -85.61
C ILE A 454 15.51 -68.49 -85.70
N GLU A 455 15.86 -67.98 -86.88
CA GLU A 455 16.51 -66.66 -86.99
C GLU A 455 15.56 -65.45 -86.82
N ALA A 456 14.33 -65.54 -87.32
CA ALA A 456 13.40 -64.40 -87.29
C ALA A 456 12.86 -64.11 -85.87
N SER A 457 12.55 -65.14 -85.08
CA SER A 457 12.08 -64.98 -83.70
C SER A 457 13.18 -64.48 -82.77
N HIS A 458 14.42 -64.93 -82.96
CA HIS A 458 15.57 -64.42 -82.21
C HIS A 458 15.85 -62.93 -82.48
N ALA A 459 15.66 -62.45 -83.71
CA ALA A 459 15.83 -61.04 -84.03
C ALA A 459 14.83 -60.15 -83.27
N THR A 460 13.55 -60.52 -83.23
CA THR A 460 12.52 -59.79 -82.48
C THR A 460 12.79 -59.80 -80.97
N LEU A 461 13.18 -60.96 -80.41
CA LEU A 461 13.54 -61.09 -78.99
C LEU A 461 14.74 -60.20 -78.61
N VAL A 462 15.78 -60.14 -79.45
CA VAL A 462 16.94 -59.26 -79.23
C VAL A 462 16.51 -57.80 -79.26
N GLN A 463 15.67 -57.40 -80.21
CA GLN A 463 15.19 -56.02 -80.32
C GLN A 463 14.30 -55.60 -79.12
N GLU A 464 13.50 -56.51 -78.57
CA GLU A 464 12.74 -56.27 -77.33
C GLU A 464 13.66 -56.14 -76.10
N LEU A 465 14.71 -56.96 -76.02
CA LEU A 465 15.73 -56.86 -74.96
C LEU A 465 16.53 -55.56 -75.05
N GLU A 466 16.92 -55.13 -76.25
CA GLU A 466 17.59 -53.84 -76.49
C GLU A 466 16.69 -52.65 -76.12
N ALA A 467 15.40 -52.70 -76.50
CA ALA A 467 14.42 -51.69 -76.10
C ALA A 467 14.15 -51.67 -74.58
N SER A 468 14.20 -52.84 -73.92
CA SER A 468 14.10 -52.96 -72.46
C SER A 468 15.36 -52.40 -71.76
N LEU A 469 16.55 -52.67 -72.31
CA LEU A 469 17.81 -52.11 -71.83
C LEU A 469 17.83 -50.57 -71.93
N ALA A 470 17.47 -50.03 -73.09
CA ALA A 470 17.42 -48.58 -73.32
C ALA A 470 16.43 -47.86 -72.37
N LYS A 471 15.29 -48.49 -72.05
CA LYS A 471 14.35 -47.98 -71.04
C LYS A 471 14.96 -47.98 -69.63
N LYS A 472 15.72 -49.03 -69.27
CA LYS A 472 16.43 -49.10 -67.98
C LYS A 472 17.55 -48.05 -67.89
N ASP A 473 18.29 -47.82 -68.97
CA ASP A 473 19.33 -46.78 -69.02
C ASP A 473 18.74 -45.36 -68.89
N SER A 474 17.54 -45.10 -69.41
CA SER A 474 16.83 -43.82 -69.17
C SER A 474 16.47 -43.67 -67.69
N CYS A 475 15.87 -44.71 -67.10
CA CYS A 475 15.48 -44.73 -65.69
C CYS A 475 16.70 -44.55 -64.75
N ILE A 476 17.84 -45.17 -65.07
CA ILE A 476 19.10 -44.97 -64.31
C ILE A 476 19.52 -43.50 -64.34
N LYS A 477 19.51 -42.84 -65.51
CA LYS A 477 19.87 -41.41 -65.63
C LYS A 477 18.93 -40.49 -64.84
N GLU A 478 17.63 -40.78 -64.82
CA GLU A 478 16.63 -40.04 -64.04
C GLU A 478 16.84 -40.21 -62.53
N LEU A 479 17.21 -41.41 -62.08
CA LEU A 479 17.57 -41.67 -60.67
C LEU A 479 18.90 -40.99 -60.30
N GLU A 480 19.90 -40.99 -61.19
CA GLU A 480 21.17 -40.28 -60.99
C GLU A 480 20.97 -38.75 -60.91
N SER A 481 20.12 -38.16 -61.76
CA SER A 481 19.80 -36.73 -61.70
C SER A 481 19.07 -36.38 -60.40
N SER A 482 18.03 -37.14 -60.03
CA SER A 482 17.30 -36.91 -58.76
C SER A 482 18.21 -37.06 -57.53
N LEU A 483 19.13 -38.02 -57.54
CA LEU A 483 20.11 -38.21 -56.48
C LEU A 483 21.15 -37.07 -56.43
N SER A 484 21.48 -36.46 -57.57
CA SER A 484 22.32 -35.25 -57.61
C SER A 484 21.60 -34.02 -57.02
N GLU A 485 20.32 -33.81 -57.34
CA GLU A 485 19.50 -32.74 -56.77
C GLU A 485 19.34 -32.89 -55.25
N GLN A 486 19.09 -34.12 -54.76
CA GLN A 486 19.01 -34.40 -53.32
C GLN A 486 20.34 -34.12 -52.60
N ARG A 487 21.48 -34.39 -53.24
CA ARG A 487 22.80 -34.00 -52.69
C ARG A 487 22.94 -32.48 -52.58
N GLU A 488 22.48 -31.71 -53.57
CA GLU A 488 22.50 -30.24 -53.49
C GLU A 488 21.56 -29.69 -52.41
N ILE A 489 20.36 -30.25 -52.26
CA ILE A 489 19.41 -29.84 -51.21
C ILE A 489 20.02 -30.11 -49.83
N ASN A 490 20.66 -31.28 -49.64
CA ASN A 490 21.32 -31.62 -48.39
C ASN A 490 22.55 -30.75 -48.09
N THR A 491 23.36 -30.37 -49.08
CA THR A 491 24.47 -29.42 -48.85
C THR A 491 23.99 -28.01 -48.52
N ARG A 492 22.90 -27.53 -49.16
CA ARG A 492 22.24 -26.26 -48.80
C ARG A 492 21.76 -26.29 -47.34
N LYS A 493 21.01 -27.31 -46.93
CA LYS A 493 20.53 -27.49 -45.54
C LYS A 493 21.66 -27.59 -44.52
N LEU A 494 22.76 -28.27 -44.86
CA LEU A 494 23.92 -28.39 -43.97
C LEU A 494 24.64 -27.06 -43.78
N ASN A 495 24.74 -26.23 -44.83
CA ASN A 495 25.28 -24.87 -44.73
C ASN A 495 24.37 -23.94 -43.91
N GLU A 496 23.05 -24.07 -44.04
CA GLU A 496 22.07 -23.33 -43.24
C GLU A 496 22.15 -23.70 -41.75
N LEU A 497 22.18 -25.00 -41.43
CA LEU A 497 22.40 -25.48 -40.06
C LEU A 497 23.71 -24.96 -39.45
N LYS A 498 24.79 -24.89 -40.26
CA LYS A 498 26.07 -24.33 -39.82
C LYS A 498 25.94 -22.83 -39.50
N LEU A 499 25.27 -22.05 -40.35
CA LEU A 499 25.01 -20.62 -40.11
C LEU A 499 24.20 -20.40 -38.83
N LEU A 500 23.14 -21.19 -38.62
CA LEU A 500 22.30 -21.13 -37.42
C LEU A 500 23.08 -21.52 -36.16
N ASN A 501 23.96 -22.53 -36.23
CA ASN A 501 24.84 -22.91 -35.13
C ASN A 501 25.85 -21.79 -34.80
N ASP A 502 26.43 -21.14 -35.82
CA ASP A 502 27.36 -20.03 -35.62
C ASP A 502 26.63 -18.82 -34.98
N MET A 503 25.41 -18.51 -35.41
CA MET A 503 24.53 -17.52 -34.76
C MET A 503 24.23 -17.88 -33.30
N LEU A 504 23.84 -19.12 -33.02
CA LEU A 504 23.59 -19.61 -31.66
C LEU A 504 24.84 -19.48 -30.78
N SER A 505 26.02 -19.75 -31.33
CA SER A 505 27.30 -19.56 -30.63
C SER A 505 27.60 -18.10 -30.31
N ASN A 506 27.15 -17.16 -31.15
CA ASN A 506 27.31 -15.73 -30.93
C ASN A 506 26.39 -15.24 -29.81
N GLU A 507 25.12 -15.65 -29.81
CA GLU A 507 24.18 -15.30 -28.74
C GLU A 507 24.58 -15.96 -27.40
N ALA A 508 25.06 -17.21 -27.41
CA ALA A 508 25.62 -17.84 -26.21
C ALA A 508 26.85 -17.09 -25.64
N ARG A 509 27.67 -16.46 -26.50
CA ARG A 509 28.75 -15.57 -26.07
C ARG A 509 28.23 -14.23 -25.54
N ARG A 510 27.19 -13.68 -26.14
CA ARG A 510 26.52 -12.43 -25.72
C ARG A 510 25.88 -12.58 -24.34
N ILE A 511 25.13 -13.66 -24.11
CA ILE A 511 24.52 -14.00 -22.81
C ILE A 511 25.60 -14.04 -21.73
N LYS A 512 26.70 -14.78 -21.96
CA LYS A 512 27.85 -14.82 -21.02
C LYS A 512 28.51 -13.46 -20.79
N SER A 513 28.41 -12.52 -21.73
CA SER A 513 28.89 -11.14 -21.51
C SER A 513 27.96 -10.39 -20.57
N LEU A 514 26.65 -10.47 -20.81
CA LEU A 514 25.61 -9.83 -19.98
C LEU A 514 25.55 -10.41 -18.56
N GLU A 515 25.79 -11.71 -18.39
CA GLU A 515 25.89 -12.35 -17.07
C GLU A 515 27.01 -11.73 -16.22
N ARG A 516 28.21 -11.55 -16.80
CA ARG A 516 29.36 -10.90 -16.13
C ARG A 516 29.11 -9.44 -15.83
N GLU A 517 28.39 -8.73 -16.69
CA GLU A 517 27.98 -7.35 -16.45
C GLU A 517 26.95 -7.28 -15.30
N GLY A 518 26.01 -8.23 -15.25
CA GLY A 518 25.09 -8.40 -14.12
C GLY A 518 25.80 -8.69 -12.80
N ASP A 519 26.84 -9.53 -12.79
CA ASP A 519 27.68 -9.78 -11.60
C ASP A 519 28.45 -8.53 -11.16
N ARG A 520 28.98 -7.77 -12.13
CA ARG A 520 29.64 -6.48 -11.86
C ARG A 520 28.68 -5.47 -11.24
N LEU A 521 27.46 -5.34 -11.80
CA LEU A 521 26.43 -4.44 -11.27
C LEU A 521 25.96 -4.88 -9.88
N ARG A 522 25.75 -6.18 -9.64
CA ARG A 522 25.46 -6.74 -8.30
C ARG A 522 26.57 -6.37 -7.29
N SER A 523 27.83 -6.45 -7.70
CA SER A 523 28.99 -6.09 -6.86
C SER A 523 29.04 -4.58 -6.58
N GLU A 524 28.69 -3.75 -7.55
CA GLU A 524 28.62 -2.29 -7.40
C GLU A 524 27.45 -1.86 -6.49
N ILE A 525 26.29 -2.51 -6.61
CA ILE A 525 25.14 -2.32 -5.70
C ILE A 525 25.54 -2.68 -4.26
N ALA A 526 26.12 -3.86 -4.03
CA ALA A 526 26.56 -4.26 -2.69
C ALA A 526 27.60 -3.29 -2.07
N LEU A 527 28.50 -2.74 -2.90
CA LEU A 527 29.45 -1.71 -2.47
C LEU A 527 28.77 -0.39 -2.11
N LEU A 528 27.72 0.02 -2.84
CA LEU A 528 26.94 1.21 -2.56
C LEU A 528 26.09 1.03 -1.30
N GLU A 529 25.42 -0.11 -1.14
CA GLU A 529 24.65 -0.48 0.07
C GLU A 529 25.53 -0.48 1.32
N SER A 530 26.73 -1.06 1.24
CA SER A 530 27.72 -1.03 2.33
C SER A 530 28.13 0.40 2.72
N LYS A 531 28.30 1.31 1.75
CA LYS A 531 28.61 2.72 2.01
C LYS A 531 27.43 3.49 2.60
N LEU A 532 26.21 3.24 2.12
CA LEU A 532 24.99 3.82 2.67
C LEU A 532 24.78 3.41 4.14
N GLY A 533 25.09 2.16 4.48
CA GLY A 533 25.00 1.62 5.83
C GLY A 533 26.03 2.14 6.84
N HIS A 534 27.01 2.95 6.43
CA HIS A 534 28.07 3.48 7.31
C HIS A 534 28.13 5.01 7.40
N GLY A 535 27.35 5.73 6.59
CA GLY A 535 27.24 7.20 6.70
C GLY A 535 28.42 8.00 6.10
N ASP A 536 29.37 7.33 5.44
CA ASP A 536 30.56 7.93 4.83
C ASP A 536 30.25 8.69 3.51
N TYR A 537 29.49 9.77 3.61
CA TYR A 537 29.12 10.62 2.48
C TYR A 537 30.22 11.65 2.13
N SER A 538 31.27 11.20 1.44
CA SER A 538 32.21 12.12 0.79
C SER A 538 31.66 12.57 -0.57
N SER A 539 31.27 13.85 -0.69
CA SER A 539 30.71 14.44 -1.92
C SER A 539 31.64 14.41 -3.14
N ALA A 540 32.94 14.18 -2.93
CA ALA A 540 33.93 13.99 -3.98
C ALA A 540 33.97 12.54 -4.52
N ASN A 541 33.48 11.56 -3.76
CA ASN A 541 33.63 10.13 -4.04
C ASN A 541 32.28 9.38 -4.16
N THR A 542 31.18 9.99 -3.69
CA THR A 542 29.83 9.57 -4.03
C THR A 542 29.34 10.36 -5.25
N LYS A 543 29.33 9.71 -6.42
CA LYS A 543 28.42 10.13 -7.50
C LYS A 543 27.00 9.91 -6.98
N VAL A 544 26.42 10.96 -6.40
CA VAL A 544 24.98 11.00 -6.13
C VAL A 544 24.29 10.72 -7.45
N LEU A 545 23.59 9.60 -7.53
CA LEU A 545 22.66 9.30 -8.60
C LEU A 545 21.53 10.32 -8.54
N ARG A 546 21.76 11.49 -9.15
CA ARG A 546 20.66 12.29 -9.66
C ARG A 546 19.96 11.37 -10.65
N MET A 547 18.75 10.96 -10.31
CA MET A 547 17.88 10.23 -11.22
C MET A 547 17.41 11.22 -12.30
N VAL A 548 18.32 11.51 -13.24
CA VAL A 548 17.99 12.19 -14.49
C VAL A 548 17.11 11.21 -15.26
N ASN A 549 15.96 11.67 -15.77
CA ASN A 549 14.94 10.83 -16.42
C ASN A 549 15.36 10.41 -17.86
N THR A 550 16.55 9.82 -17.99
CA THR A 550 17.19 9.49 -19.28
C THR A 550 16.57 8.30 -20.02
N LEU A 551 15.61 7.60 -19.41
CA LEU A 551 15.00 6.38 -19.95
C LEU A 551 13.67 6.59 -20.69
N GLY A 552 13.19 7.84 -20.81
CA GLY A 552 11.98 8.16 -21.56
C GLY A 552 12.08 9.50 -22.31
N VAL A 553 12.38 10.58 -21.59
CA VAL A 553 12.35 11.94 -22.16
C VAL A 553 13.45 12.17 -23.19
N ASP A 554 14.65 11.62 -22.97
CA ASP A 554 15.79 11.78 -23.89
C ASP A 554 15.52 11.21 -25.29
N ASN A 555 14.79 10.08 -25.40
CA ASN A 555 14.48 9.50 -26.70
C ASN A 555 13.40 10.29 -27.45
N GLU A 556 12.37 10.78 -26.76
CA GLU A 556 11.33 11.61 -27.37
C GLU A 556 11.88 12.97 -27.83
N ALA A 557 12.74 13.59 -27.02
CA ALA A 557 13.44 14.83 -27.38
C ALA A 557 14.36 14.63 -28.59
N LYS A 558 15.18 13.57 -28.61
CA LYS A 558 16.06 13.24 -29.74
C LYS A 558 15.30 12.92 -31.01
N GLN A 559 14.24 12.12 -30.94
CA GLN A 559 13.37 11.84 -32.09
C GLN A 559 12.71 13.13 -32.61
N THR A 560 12.29 14.04 -31.72
CA THR A 560 11.74 15.34 -32.11
C THR A 560 12.81 16.22 -32.80
N ILE A 561 14.03 16.25 -32.27
CA ILE A 561 15.16 16.95 -32.89
C ILE A 561 15.51 16.35 -34.26
N GLU A 562 15.57 15.03 -34.39
CA GLU A 562 15.86 14.31 -35.64
C GLU A 562 14.77 14.55 -36.70
N VAL A 563 13.49 14.52 -36.31
CA VAL A 563 12.37 14.90 -37.19
C VAL A 563 12.52 16.35 -37.66
N LEU A 564 12.76 17.30 -36.75
CA LEU A 564 12.96 18.72 -37.08
C LEU A 564 14.20 18.94 -37.95
N GLN A 565 15.29 18.20 -37.74
CA GLN A 565 16.47 18.22 -38.60
C GLN A 565 16.15 17.69 -40.01
N SER A 566 15.34 16.63 -40.13
CA SER A 566 14.88 16.12 -41.42
C SER A 566 13.95 17.10 -42.16
N GLU A 567 13.09 17.82 -41.43
CA GLU A 567 12.26 18.88 -42.00
C GLU A 567 13.09 20.08 -42.43
N LEU A 568 14.04 20.50 -41.59
CA LEU A 568 14.99 21.57 -41.89
C LEU A 568 15.80 21.24 -43.15
N GLN A 569 16.27 20.00 -43.29
CA GLN A 569 16.99 19.55 -44.48
C GLN A 569 16.09 19.59 -45.73
N LYS A 570 14.86 19.07 -45.66
CA LYS A 570 13.85 19.18 -46.74
C LYS A 570 13.51 20.64 -47.08
N THR A 571 13.54 21.57 -46.12
CA THR A 571 13.32 23.01 -46.41
C THR A 571 14.53 23.69 -47.05
N LYS A 572 15.76 23.28 -46.69
CA LYS A 572 16.98 23.72 -47.40
C LYS A 572 16.99 23.22 -48.84
N GLU A 573 16.66 21.95 -49.08
CA GLU A 573 16.59 21.37 -50.42
C GLU A 573 15.55 22.08 -51.29
N LYS A 574 14.40 22.48 -50.71
CA LYS A 574 13.40 23.31 -51.39
C LYS A 574 13.90 24.73 -51.70
N LEU A 575 14.67 25.34 -50.79
CA LEU A 575 15.29 26.64 -51.04
C LEU A 575 16.34 26.53 -52.16
N GLN A 576 17.22 25.52 -52.11
CA GLN A 576 18.22 25.26 -53.13
C GLN A 576 17.59 24.97 -54.50
N ALA A 577 16.53 24.17 -54.57
CA ALA A 577 15.81 23.93 -55.82
C ALA A 577 15.16 25.20 -56.39
N LEU A 578 14.71 26.12 -55.55
CA LEU A 578 14.22 27.45 -55.97
C LEU A 578 15.36 28.36 -56.43
N GLU A 579 16.52 28.33 -55.77
CA GLU A 579 17.72 29.05 -56.19
C GLU A 579 18.26 28.53 -57.53
N GLU A 580 18.24 27.21 -57.76
CA GLU A 580 18.60 26.57 -59.03
C GLU A 580 17.61 26.95 -60.15
N LEU A 581 16.30 26.94 -59.88
CA LEU A 581 15.27 27.45 -60.81
C LEU A 581 15.46 28.94 -61.13
N LYS A 582 15.92 29.73 -60.15
CA LYS A 582 16.16 31.18 -60.28
C LYS A 582 17.46 31.52 -61.04
N GLN A 583 18.37 30.55 -61.21
CA GLN A 583 19.52 30.68 -62.10
C GLN A 583 19.15 30.48 -63.59
N SER A 584 17.95 29.97 -63.90
CA SER A 584 17.46 29.79 -65.27
C SER A 584 16.96 31.09 -65.91
N ASP A 585 16.22 31.94 -65.17
CA ASP A 585 15.48 33.07 -65.76
C ASP A 585 15.38 34.31 -64.84
N TYR A 586 15.54 35.50 -65.44
CA TYR A 586 15.35 36.84 -64.83
C TYR A 586 13.88 37.34 -65.02
N PRO A 587 13.34 38.27 -64.20
CA PRO A 587 13.51 38.43 -62.74
C PRO A 587 12.18 38.75 -61.98
N ALA A 588 12.29 38.84 -60.65
CA ALA A 588 11.51 39.70 -59.73
C ALA A 588 9.96 39.54 -59.64
N ASP A 589 9.50 38.93 -58.54
CA ASP A 589 8.95 39.65 -57.36
C ASP A 589 8.37 38.62 -56.38
N ALA A 590 7.50 37.74 -56.89
CA ALA A 590 6.91 36.62 -56.16
C ALA A 590 7.96 35.64 -55.60
N GLY A 591 9.05 35.38 -56.34
CA GLY A 591 10.15 34.53 -55.89
C GLY A 591 10.81 35.06 -54.62
N THR A 592 11.06 36.36 -54.52
CA THR A 592 11.68 36.99 -53.34
C THR A 592 10.82 36.83 -52.08
N LEU A 593 9.49 36.89 -52.24
CA LEU A 593 8.55 36.67 -51.14
C LEU A 593 8.60 35.22 -50.65
N VAL A 594 8.62 34.25 -51.58
CA VAL A 594 8.73 32.81 -51.27
C VAL A 594 10.09 32.48 -50.64
N ASP A 595 11.19 33.04 -51.15
CA ASP A 595 12.54 32.91 -50.58
C ASP A 595 12.58 33.45 -49.16
N SER A 596 11.95 34.60 -48.89
CA SER A 596 11.89 35.20 -47.55
C SER A 596 11.07 34.34 -46.58
N TYR A 597 9.97 33.74 -47.04
CA TYR A 597 9.13 32.84 -46.25
C TYR A 597 9.84 31.52 -45.92
N ILE A 598 10.52 30.91 -46.90
CA ILE A 598 11.28 29.67 -46.69
C ILE A 598 12.51 29.94 -45.80
N SER A 599 13.21 31.06 -46.02
CA SER A 599 14.32 31.49 -45.15
C SER A 599 13.85 31.74 -43.71
N GLY A 600 12.69 32.39 -43.52
CA GLY A 600 12.06 32.58 -42.21
C GLY A 600 11.72 31.24 -41.55
N LYS A 601 11.17 30.28 -42.30
CA LYS A 601 10.88 28.92 -41.80
C LYS A 601 12.17 28.15 -41.44
N ILE A 602 13.23 28.27 -42.21
CA ILE A 602 14.55 27.69 -41.87
C ILE A 602 15.10 28.30 -40.58
N LEU A 603 14.96 29.62 -40.38
CA LEU A 603 15.41 30.31 -39.17
C LEU A 603 14.59 29.86 -37.94
N GLN A 604 13.26 29.75 -38.09
CA GLN A 604 12.37 29.25 -37.05
C GLN A 604 12.68 27.79 -36.66
N LEU A 605 12.93 26.91 -37.63
CA LEU A 605 13.33 25.52 -37.37
C LEU A 605 14.70 25.43 -36.68
N LYS A 606 15.68 26.24 -37.10
CA LYS A 606 16.99 26.34 -36.41
C LYS A 606 16.84 26.81 -34.96
N GLU A 607 16.01 27.81 -34.72
CA GLU A 607 15.77 28.33 -33.37
C GLU A 607 15.06 27.27 -32.50
N GLN A 608 14.06 26.59 -33.03
CA GLN A 608 13.39 25.48 -32.33
C GLN A 608 14.37 24.36 -31.96
N ILE A 609 15.17 23.88 -32.92
CA ILE A 609 16.21 22.87 -32.67
C ILE A 609 17.18 23.36 -31.59
N ALA A 610 17.75 24.57 -31.73
CA ALA A 610 18.69 25.11 -30.75
C ALA A 610 18.07 25.34 -29.35
N THR A 611 16.75 25.58 -29.24
CA THR A 611 16.06 25.64 -27.94
C THR A 611 15.79 24.27 -27.32
N LEU A 612 15.65 23.22 -28.14
CA LEU A 612 15.52 21.84 -27.65
C LEU A 612 16.89 21.27 -27.25
N GLU A 613 17.92 21.46 -28.07
CA GLU A 613 19.32 21.10 -27.75
C GLU A 613 19.78 21.77 -26.44
N LYS A 614 19.51 23.07 -26.25
CA LYS A 614 19.80 23.79 -24.98
C LYS A 614 18.93 23.38 -23.79
N ARG A 615 17.85 22.62 -24.00
CA ARG A 615 17.05 22.00 -22.93
C ARG A 615 17.55 20.60 -22.60
N GLU A 616 18.14 19.90 -23.56
CA GLU A 616 18.79 18.60 -23.37
C GLU A 616 20.16 18.74 -22.69
N GLU A 617 20.90 19.83 -22.97
CA GLU A 617 22.23 20.11 -22.40
C GLU A 617 22.19 20.63 -20.94
N ARG A 618 21.01 20.78 -20.32
CA ARG A 618 20.80 21.39 -18.98
C ARG A 618 20.25 20.43 -17.93
#